data_AF-K2IIJ0-F1
#
_entry.id   AF-K2IIJ0-F1
#
_cell.length_a   1.000
_cell.length_b   1.000
_cell.length_c   1.000
_cell.angle_alpha   90.00
_cell.angle_beta   90.00
_cell.angle_gamma   90.00
#
_symmetry.space_group_name_H-M   'P 1'
#
loop_
_entity.id
_entity.type
_entity.pdbx_description
1 polymer ?
#
loop_
_entity_poly.entity_id
_entity_poly.type
_entity_poly.pdbx_seq_one_letter_code
_entity_poly.pdbx_strand_id
1 'polypeptide(L)'
;MADPHEFDHVMPNMSSSAPKRLEEVQENMGARILFSVLIWMMMSFASTIIGFLAVLQAIVLLTTGKKPNARIAGFGTDVGIWFAKATRYITADSEEKPWPWSELD
;
A
#
# COMPACT_ATOMS: atom_id res chain seq x y z
N MET A 1 9.79 -56.32 4.30
CA MET A 1 8.69 -55.53 4.87
C MET A 1 9.25 -54.14 5.05
N ALA A 2 8.74 -53.14 4.33
CA ALA A 2 9.20 -51.76 4.48
C ALA A 2 8.79 -51.24 5.87
N ASP A 3 9.67 -50.47 6.50
CA ASP A 3 9.43 -49.91 7.83
C ASP A 3 8.30 -48.86 7.74
N PRO A 4 7.19 -49.00 8.47
CA PRO A 4 6.07 -48.05 8.42
C PRO A 4 6.45 -46.60 8.74
N HIS A 5 7.60 -46.38 9.40
CA HIS A 5 8.08 -45.06 9.80
C HIS A 5 9.16 -44.47 8.88
N GLU A 6 9.50 -45.12 7.77
CA GLU A 6 10.49 -44.62 6.79
C GLU A 6 10.07 -43.30 6.14
N PHE A 7 8.75 -43.06 6.05
CA PHE A 7 8.18 -41.89 5.39
C PHE A 7 8.09 -40.62 6.26
N ASP A 8 8.32 -40.71 7.57
CA ASP A 8 8.32 -39.54 8.47
C ASP A 8 9.50 -38.60 8.17
N HIS A 9 10.62 -39.14 7.67
CA HIS A 9 11.79 -38.34 7.33
C HIS A 9 11.63 -37.56 6.01
N VAL A 10 10.87 -38.10 5.05
CA VAL A 10 10.69 -37.47 3.72
C VAL A 10 9.59 -36.41 3.69
N MET A 11 8.72 -36.37 4.70
CA MET A 11 7.70 -35.33 4.84
C MET A 11 7.90 -34.51 6.13
N PRO A 12 9.01 -33.75 6.27
CA PRO A 12 9.17 -32.83 7.38
C PRO A 12 8.09 -31.73 7.29
N ASN A 13 7.07 -31.82 8.15
CA ASN A 13 6.09 -30.78 8.47
C ASN A 13 5.67 -29.85 7.31
N MET A 14 4.99 -30.39 6.30
CA MET A 14 4.24 -29.57 5.34
C MET A 14 2.98 -28.92 5.97
N SER A 15 2.62 -29.28 7.22
CA SER A 15 1.47 -28.70 7.93
C SER A 15 1.70 -27.29 8.50
N SER A 16 2.95 -26.80 8.49
CA SER A 16 3.34 -25.51 9.08
C SER A 16 3.12 -24.31 8.17
N SER A 17 2.73 -24.52 6.91
CA SER A 17 2.30 -23.45 6.01
C SER A 17 0.79 -23.23 6.10
N ALA A 18 0.25 -23.09 7.32
CA ALA A 18 -1.08 -22.50 7.45
C ALA A 18 -1.01 -21.12 6.78
N PRO A 19 -1.88 -20.79 5.80
CA PRO A 19 -1.91 -19.45 5.25
C PRO A 19 -2.09 -18.51 6.44
N LYS A 20 -1.18 -17.53 6.59
CA LYS A 20 -1.19 -16.55 7.68
C LYS A 20 -2.63 -16.03 7.77
N ARG A 21 -3.39 -16.51 8.78
CA ARG A 21 -4.80 -16.18 8.95
C ARG A 21 -4.82 -14.66 9.04
N LEU A 22 -5.42 -14.01 8.04
CA LEU A 22 -5.61 -12.55 8.03
C LEU A 22 -6.12 -12.21 9.43
N GLU A 23 -5.33 -11.44 10.20
CA GLU A 23 -5.65 -11.14 11.60
C GLU A 23 -7.10 -10.65 11.66
N GLU A 24 -7.88 -11.21 12.60
CA GLU A 24 -9.26 -10.79 12.76
C GLU A 24 -9.26 -9.29 13.05
N VAL A 25 -9.92 -8.54 12.17
CA VAL A 25 -9.96 -7.07 12.24
C VAL A 25 -10.52 -6.66 13.60
N GLN A 26 -9.67 -6.13 14.47
CA GLN A 26 -10.07 -5.76 15.84
C GLN A 26 -10.79 -4.40 15.89
N GLU A 27 -10.66 -3.59 14.84
CA GLU A 27 -11.34 -2.30 14.72
C GLU A 27 -12.86 -2.48 14.48
N ASN A 28 -13.66 -1.56 15.05
CA ASN A 28 -15.08 -1.47 14.77
C ASN A 28 -15.33 -1.34 13.26
N MET A 29 -16.03 -2.29 12.65
CA MET A 29 -16.26 -2.36 11.20
C MET A 29 -16.88 -1.08 10.62
N GLY A 30 -17.79 -0.44 11.36
CA GLY A 30 -18.40 0.82 10.93
C GLY A 30 -17.39 1.98 10.86
N ALA A 31 -16.47 2.05 11.82
CA ALA A 31 -15.40 3.05 11.81
C ALA A 31 -14.44 2.81 10.64
N ARG A 32 -14.06 1.56 10.38
CA ARG A 32 -13.18 1.19 9.27
C ARG A 32 -13.76 1.59 7.91
N ILE A 33 -15.05 1.34 7.68
CA ILE A 33 -15.73 1.75 6.44
C ILE A 33 -15.74 3.28 6.32
N LEU A 34 -16.06 4.00 7.39
CA LEU A 34 -16.04 5.47 7.40
C LEU A 34 -14.65 6.02 7.05
N PHE A 35 -13.60 5.51 7.70
CA PHE A 35 -12.22 5.90 7.40
C PHE A 35 -11.81 5.54 5.98
N SER A 36 -12.22 4.36 5.48
CA SER A 36 -11.94 3.94 4.10
C SER A 36 -12.56 4.90 3.08
N VAL A 37 -13.80 5.35 3.30
CA VAL A 37 -14.46 6.36 2.43
C VAL A 37 -13.76 7.71 2.51
N LEU A 38 -13.34 8.12 3.71
CA LEU A 38 -12.63 9.38 3.90
C LEU A 38 -11.25 9.35 3.23
N ILE A 39 -10.48 8.27 3.39
CA ILE A 39 -9.19 8.08 2.71
C ILE A 39 -9.40 8.04 1.20
N TRP A 40 -10.44 7.36 0.72
CA TRP A 40 -10.79 7.37 -0.71
C TRP A 40 -11.06 8.78 -1.25
N MET A 41 -11.76 9.62 -0.47
CA MET A 41 -11.96 11.03 -0.82
C MET A 41 -10.64 11.80 -0.87
N MET A 42 -9.73 11.57 0.09
CA MET A 42 -8.39 12.14 0.07
C MET A 42 -7.58 11.67 -1.15
N MET A 43 -7.68 10.38 -1.52
CA MET A 43 -7.03 9.81 -2.71
C MET A 43 -7.54 10.47 -3.99
N SER A 44 -8.82 10.81 -4.07
CA SER A 44 -9.37 11.56 -5.22
C SER A 44 -8.73 12.94 -5.35
N PHE A 45 -8.54 13.65 -4.23
CA PHE A 45 -7.89 14.95 -4.22
C PHE A 45 -6.40 14.85 -4.59
N ALA A 46 -5.69 13.90 -3.98
CA ALA A 46 -4.29 13.62 -4.29
C ALA A 46 -4.10 13.23 -5.77
N SER A 47 -4.99 12.43 -6.34
CA SER A 47 -4.95 12.05 -7.76
C SER A 47 -5.08 13.26 -8.69
N THR A 48 -5.90 14.24 -8.33
CA THR A 48 -6.04 15.48 -9.09
C THR A 48 -4.74 16.29 -9.06
N ILE A 49 -4.11 16.38 -7.88
CA ILE A 49 -2.82 17.04 -7.71
C ILE A 49 -1.74 16.33 -8.52
N ILE A 50 -1.64 14.99 -8.45
CA ILE A 50 -0.70 14.20 -9.25
C ILE A 50 -0.91 14.47 -10.74
N GLY A 51 -2.15 14.45 -11.21
CA GLY A 51 -2.47 14.76 -12.61
C GLY A 51 -1.98 16.14 -13.02
N PHE A 52 -2.21 17.15 -12.18
CA PHE A 52 -1.71 18.51 -12.41
C PHE A 52 -0.17 18.58 -12.42
N LEU A 53 0.50 17.94 -11.46
CA LEU A 53 1.96 17.87 -11.38
C LEU A 53 2.57 17.14 -12.58
N ALA A 54 1.94 16.08 -13.06
CA ALA A 54 2.37 15.35 -14.24
C ALA A 54 2.29 16.24 -15.50
N VAL A 55 1.23 17.04 -15.64
CA VAL A 55 1.11 18.02 -16.73
C VAL A 55 2.20 19.09 -16.63
N LEU A 56 2.44 19.65 -15.43
CA LEU A 56 3.52 20.61 -15.22
C LEU A 56 4.89 20.01 -15.54
N GLN A 57 5.14 18.78 -15.10
CA GLN A 57 6.38 18.05 -15.40
C GLN A 57 6.56 17.85 -16.90
N ALA A 58 5.50 17.50 -17.63
CA ALA A 58 5.54 17.37 -19.08
C ALA A 58 5.92 18.69 -19.77
N ILE A 59 5.34 19.82 -19.33
CA ILE A 59 5.68 21.15 -19.84
C ILE A 59 7.15 21.50 -19.57
N VAL A 60 7.65 21.22 -18.36
CA VAL A 60 9.06 21.43 -18.00
C VAL A 60 9.99 20.59 -18.88
N LEU A 61 9.65 19.32 -19.12
CA LEU A 61 10.45 18.43 -19.97
C LEU A 61 10.51 18.92 -21.43
N LEU A 62 9.42 19.48 -21.95
CA LEU A 62 9.36 20.05 -23.30
C LEU A 62 10.18 21.35 -23.42
N THR A 63 10.16 22.19 -22.39
CA THR A 63 10.83 23.50 -22.42
C THR A 63 12.30 23.45 -22.03
N THR A 64 12.70 22.51 -21.17
CA THR A 64 14.06 22.44 -20.58
C THR A 64 14.93 21.34 -21.22
N GLY A 65 14.50 20.76 -22.34
CA GLY A 65 15.26 19.73 -23.04
C GLY A 65 15.43 18.44 -22.23
N LYS A 66 14.32 17.89 -21.72
CA LYS A 66 14.25 16.64 -20.95
C LYS A 66 14.90 16.67 -19.55
N LYS A 67 15.14 17.85 -18.97
CA LYS A 67 15.56 17.96 -17.57
C LYS A 67 14.33 17.97 -16.64
N PRO A 68 14.12 16.95 -15.79
CA PRO A 68 13.01 16.93 -14.85
C PRO A 68 13.24 17.93 -13.71
N ASN A 69 12.15 18.51 -13.17
CA ASN A 69 12.23 19.31 -11.95
C ASN A 69 12.23 18.39 -10.72
N ALA A 70 13.32 18.39 -9.95
CA ALA A 70 13.49 17.55 -8.76
C ALA A 70 12.42 17.80 -7.69
N ARG A 71 11.89 19.03 -7.59
CA ARG A 71 10.86 19.37 -6.59
C ARG A 71 9.51 18.70 -6.89
N ILE A 72 9.12 18.69 -8.16
CA ILE A 72 7.88 18.06 -8.62
C ILE A 72 7.98 16.54 -8.47
N ALA A 73 9.14 15.97 -8.84
CA ALA A 73 9.40 14.54 -8.69
C ALA A 73 9.42 14.08 -7.23
N GLY A 74 10.03 14.85 -6.32
CA GLY A 74 10.04 14.57 -4.89
C GLY A 74 8.64 14.52 -4.31
N PHE A 75 7.84 15.57 -4.55
CA PHE A 75 6.46 15.60 -4.06
C PHE A 75 5.61 14.43 -4.59
N GLY A 76 5.76 14.08 -5.87
CA GLY A 76 5.08 12.91 -6.44
C GLY A 76 5.48 11.59 -5.76
N THR A 77 6.73 11.48 -5.30
CA THR A 77 7.24 10.30 -4.59
C THR A 77 6.59 10.19 -3.21
N ASP A 78 6.56 11.28 -2.44
CA ASP A 78 5.96 11.31 -1.11
C ASP A 78 4.47 10.94 -1.14
N VAL A 79 3.73 11.50 -2.12
CA VAL A 79 2.32 11.16 -2.32
C VAL A 79 2.14 9.71 -2.76
N GLY A 80 3.04 9.17 -3.58
CA GLY A 80 3.02 7.76 -4.00
C GLY A 80 3.20 6.79 -2.83
N ILE A 81 4.14 7.08 -1.93
CA ILE A 81 4.37 6.30 -0.70
C ILE A 81 3.11 6.32 0.17
N TRP A 82 2.50 7.48 0.36
CA TRP A 82 1.23 7.60 1.07
C TRP A 82 0.10 6.79 0.41
N PHE A 83 -0.01 6.81 -0.92
CA PHE A 83 -1.03 6.07 -1.67
C PHE A 83 -0.92 4.56 -1.45
N ALA A 84 0.31 4.04 -1.39
CA ALA A 84 0.57 2.64 -1.08
C ALA A 84 0.09 2.28 0.33
N LYS A 85 0.40 3.10 1.35
CA LYS A 85 -0.08 2.90 2.72
C LYS A 85 -1.61 2.95 2.80
N ALA A 86 -2.23 3.94 2.15
CA ALA A 86 -3.68 4.10 2.09
C ALA A 86 -4.40 2.90 1.47
N THR A 87 -3.86 2.36 0.37
CA THR A 87 -4.43 1.20 -0.32
C THR A 87 -4.40 -0.04 0.59
N ARG A 88 -3.32 -0.23 1.36
CA ARG A 88 -3.20 -1.36 2.30
C ARG A 88 -4.22 -1.29 3.43
N TYR A 89 -4.52 -0.09 3.95
CA TYR A 89 -5.57 0.10 4.95
C TYR A 89 -6.97 -0.24 4.41
N ILE A 90 -7.32 0.29 3.22
CA ILE A 90 -8.64 0.08 2.60
C ILE A 90 -8.86 -1.39 2.22
N THR A 91 -7.81 -2.08 1.76
CA THR A 91 -7.89 -3.49 1.36
C THR A 91 -7.77 -4.49 2.52
N ALA A 92 -7.65 -3.98 3.75
CA ALA A 92 -7.45 -4.79 4.94
C ALA A 92 -6.21 -5.67 4.96
N ASP A 93 -5.17 -5.27 4.21
CA ASP A 93 -3.81 -5.81 4.35
C ASP A 93 -3.10 -5.23 5.58
N SER A 94 -3.48 -4.02 6.02
CA SER A 94 -2.94 -3.37 7.22
C SER A 94 -4.04 -2.77 8.09
N GLU A 95 -3.83 -2.77 9.41
CA GLU A 95 -4.65 -2.02 10.38
C GLU A 95 -4.07 -0.62 10.68
N GLU A 96 -2.87 -0.31 10.18
CA GLU A 96 -2.26 1.00 10.35
C GLU A 96 -2.94 2.03 9.45
N LYS A 97 -3.44 3.10 10.07
CA LYS A 97 -4.08 4.22 9.36
C LYS A 97 -3.01 5.05 8.64
N PRO A 98 -3.23 5.47 7.39
CA PRO A 98 -2.31 6.36 6.69
C PRO A 98 -2.33 7.78 7.30
N TRP A 99 -1.37 8.63 6.94
CA TRP A 99 -1.39 10.06 7.28
C TRP A 99 -2.74 10.70 6.90
N PRO A 100 -3.33 11.62 7.70
CA PRO A 100 -2.77 12.39 8.83
C PRO A 100 -2.80 11.74 10.21
N TRP A 101 -3.30 10.51 10.35
CA TRP A 101 -3.40 9.85 11.67
C TRP A 101 -2.12 9.13 12.10
N SER A 102 -1.15 9.00 11.19
CA SER A 102 0.15 8.39 11.42
C SER A 102 1.21 9.09 10.58
N GLU A 103 2.47 8.77 10.83
CA GLU A 103 3.60 9.46 10.20
C GLU A 103 3.66 9.21 8.68
N LEU A 104 4.04 10.27 7.95
CA LEU A 104 4.39 10.22 6.54
C LEU A 104 5.85 9.69 6.52
N ASP A 105 6.08 8.53 5.88
CA ASP A 105 7.42 7.94 5.74
C ASP A 105 8.33 8.82 4.88
#